data_AF-A0A367ZQ02-F1
#
_entry.id   AF-A0A367ZQ02-F1
#
_cell.length_a   1.000
_cell.length_b   1.000
_cell.length_c   1.000
_cell.angle_alpha   90.00
_cell.angle_beta   90.00
_cell.angle_gamma   90.00
#
_symmetry.space_group_name_H-M   'P 1'
#
loop_
_entity.id
_entity.type
_entity.pdbx_description
1 polymer ?
#
loop_
_entity_poly.entity_id
_entity_poly.type
_entity_poly.pdbx_seq_one_letter_code
_entity_poly.pdbx_strand_id
1 'polypeptide(L)'
;MARRRAPGRGPFFLALLVALRLALLDADPARACTGGEIIPDQFYNNCRRLVEGVQEVAVARRVGHPDAELLTGRLVKTWIDFYLEHGEAPPPFHADIATGTWRLAMREVGLSIRRLIDQAPGHDDGEPAVLPLYLLVQPEARQTVHAWLDAWTASPPAELITGPTVASCTAWLEASVIRPVLGLRGFLAAEFPNSAERLLDHLEAIRQRWRPVRQAAPPEQEALLQTTWPSLLALIGTERTAWRTRLLLEP
;
A
#
# COMPACT_ATOMS: atom_id res chain seq x y z
N MET A 1 9.65 0.49 91.40
CA MET A 1 10.24 1.28 90.29
C MET A 1 10.64 0.33 89.17
N ALA A 2 9.88 0.30 88.07
CA ALA A 2 10.08 -0.63 86.96
C ALA A 2 10.98 -0.01 85.88
N ARG A 3 12.13 -0.63 85.59
CA ARG A 3 12.94 -0.33 84.39
C ARG A 3 12.48 -1.23 83.25
N ARG A 4 11.80 -0.66 82.25
CA ARG A 4 11.48 -1.35 80.99
C ARG A 4 12.76 -1.48 80.14
N ARG A 5 13.15 -2.71 79.81
CA ARG A 5 14.18 -3.00 78.79
C ARG A 5 13.53 -2.87 77.40
N ALA A 6 14.15 -2.08 76.52
CA ALA A 6 13.78 -2.04 75.11
C ALA A 6 14.15 -3.38 74.43
N PRO A 7 13.30 -3.93 73.56
CA PRO A 7 13.65 -5.11 72.79
C PRO A 7 14.72 -4.75 71.75
N GLY A 8 15.85 -5.47 71.80
CA GLY A 8 16.92 -5.35 70.82
C GLY A 8 16.41 -5.66 69.42
N ARG A 9 16.68 -4.76 68.48
CA ARG A 9 16.50 -5.00 67.04
C ARG A 9 17.47 -6.12 66.65
N GLY A 10 16.97 -7.36 66.63
CA GLY A 10 17.75 -8.54 66.30
C GLY A 10 18.25 -8.52 64.85
N PRO A 11 19.33 -9.27 64.55
CA PRO A 11 19.95 -9.35 63.22
C PRO A 11 18.99 -9.81 62.12
N PHE A 12 17.87 -10.43 62.50
CA PHE A 12 16.78 -10.83 61.61
C PHE A 12 16.13 -9.66 60.86
N PHE A 13 16.04 -8.47 61.45
CA PHE A 13 15.41 -7.32 60.79
C PHE A 13 16.31 -6.76 59.67
N LEU A 14 17.62 -6.83 59.88
CA LEU A 14 18.61 -6.43 58.87
C LEU A 14 18.69 -7.46 57.75
N ALA A 15 18.64 -8.76 58.08
CA ALA A 15 18.60 -9.83 57.09
C ALA A 15 17.32 -9.78 56.24
N LEU A 16 16.16 -9.48 56.84
CA LEU A 16 14.90 -9.32 56.11
C LEU A 16 14.93 -8.12 55.17
N LEU A 17 15.51 -6.99 55.59
CA LEU A 17 15.64 -5.80 54.74
C LEU A 17 16.64 -6.01 53.59
N VAL A 18 17.72 -6.77 53.81
CA VAL A 18 18.68 -7.14 52.76
C VAL A 18 18.06 -8.13 51.77
N ALA A 19 17.33 -9.14 52.25
CA ALA A 19 16.59 -10.08 51.40
C ALA A 19 15.48 -9.38 50.61
N LEU A 20 14.77 -8.42 51.20
CA LEU A 20 13.75 -7.63 50.51
C LEU A 20 14.38 -6.69 49.46
N ARG A 21 15.55 -6.10 49.75
CA ARG A 21 16.30 -5.31 48.75
C ARG A 21 16.83 -6.17 47.60
N LEU A 22 17.33 -7.38 47.88
CA LEU A 22 17.78 -8.32 46.85
C LEU A 22 16.60 -8.80 45.99
N ALA A 23 15.46 -9.13 46.59
CA ALA A 23 14.25 -9.51 45.87
C ALA A 23 13.64 -8.36 45.05
N LEU A 24 13.85 -7.10 45.46
CA LEU A 24 13.43 -5.91 44.71
C LEU A 24 14.47 -5.44 43.67
N LEU A 25 15.71 -5.94 43.73
CA LEU A 25 16.76 -5.68 42.73
C LEU A 25 16.72 -6.70 41.58
N ASP A 26 16.21 -7.91 41.82
CA ASP A 26 15.98 -8.96 40.80
C ASP A 26 14.54 -9.02 40.29
N ALA A 27 13.66 -8.13 40.76
CA ALA A 27 12.44 -7.81 40.04
C ALA A 27 12.82 -6.89 38.87
N ASP A 28 13.61 -7.42 37.94
CA ASP A 28 13.66 -6.91 36.59
C ASP A 28 12.18 -6.79 36.19
N PRO A 29 11.66 -5.57 35.91
CA PRO A 29 10.29 -5.46 35.46
C PRO A 29 10.23 -6.42 34.29
N ALA A 30 9.36 -7.44 34.36
CA ALA A 30 9.12 -8.30 33.24
C ALA A 30 8.97 -7.34 32.07
N ARG A 31 9.99 -7.28 31.21
CA ARG A 31 10.01 -6.44 30.04
C ARG A 31 8.83 -7.04 29.29
N ALA A 32 7.67 -6.41 29.42
CA ALA A 32 6.59 -6.57 28.47
C ALA A 32 7.33 -6.43 27.15
N CYS A 33 7.42 -7.53 26.41
CA CYS A 33 8.30 -7.68 25.27
C CYS A 33 8.22 -6.38 24.51
N THR A 34 9.27 -5.56 24.56
CA THR A 34 9.29 -4.34 23.77
C THR A 34 9.18 -4.86 22.35
N GLY A 35 8.02 -4.65 21.70
CA GLY A 35 7.74 -5.05 20.32
C GLY A 35 8.60 -4.29 19.31
N GLY A 36 9.87 -4.06 19.67
CA GLY A 36 10.80 -3.13 19.06
C GLY A 36 11.82 -3.81 18.15
N GLU A 37 11.77 -5.13 17.98
CA GLU A 37 12.49 -5.79 16.90
C GLU A 37 11.50 -6.65 16.13
N ILE A 38 10.68 -6.00 15.30
CA ILE A 38 10.04 -6.69 14.18
C ILE A 38 11.20 -7.23 13.34
N ILE A 39 11.41 -8.54 13.37
CA ILE A 39 12.37 -9.21 12.51
C ILE A 39 11.83 -9.02 11.09
N PRO A 40 12.56 -8.34 10.19
CA PRO A 40 12.08 -8.07 8.83
C PRO A 40 11.56 -9.33 8.13
N ASP A 41 12.20 -10.48 8.39
CA ASP A 41 11.79 -11.78 7.88
C ASP A 41 10.38 -12.19 8.31
N GLN A 42 9.97 -11.94 9.56
CA GLN A 42 8.63 -12.27 10.04
C GLN A 42 7.58 -11.42 9.32
N PHE A 43 7.82 -10.11 9.17
CA PHE A 43 6.94 -9.21 8.44
C PHE A 43 6.81 -9.63 6.96
N TYR A 44 7.94 -9.92 6.30
CA TYR A 44 7.92 -10.37 4.91
C TYR A 44 7.24 -11.73 4.74
N ASN A 45 7.43 -12.66 5.69
CA ASN A 45 6.71 -13.93 5.71
C ASN A 45 5.20 -13.71 5.86
N ASN A 46 4.76 -12.78 6.71
CA ASN A 46 3.35 -12.44 6.85
C ASN A 46 2.78 -11.83 5.55
N CYS A 47 3.53 -10.94 4.89
CA CYS A 47 3.14 -10.41 3.57
C CYS A 47 3.01 -11.52 2.53
N ARG A 48 3.99 -12.44 2.43
CA ARG A 48 3.93 -13.58 1.50
C ARG A 48 2.74 -14.50 1.79
N ARG A 49 2.46 -14.81 3.06
CA ARG A 49 1.30 -15.63 3.45
C ARG A 49 -0.03 -14.98 3.06
N LEU A 50 -0.12 -13.65 3.15
CA LEU A 50 -1.30 -12.92 2.67
C LEU A 50 -1.42 -13.00 1.14
N VAL A 51 -0.32 -12.79 0.42
CA VAL A 51 -0.28 -12.91 -1.05
C VAL A 51 -0.74 -14.30 -1.48
N GLU A 52 -0.15 -15.35 -0.93
CA GLU A 52 -0.50 -16.75 -1.20
C GLU A 52 -1.97 -17.02 -0.87
N GLY A 53 -2.45 -16.59 0.31
CA GLY A 53 -3.83 -16.77 0.72
C GLY A 53 -4.85 -16.06 -0.19
N VAL A 54 -4.52 -14.86 -0.69
CA VAL A 54 -5.36 -14.14 -1.66
C VAL A 54 -5.43 -14.91 -2.96
N GLN A 55 -4.29 -15.36 -3.49
CA GLN A 55 -4.23 -16.13 -4.74
C GLN A 55 -4.97 -17.47 -4.62
N GLU A 56 -4.79 -18.20 -3.52
CA GLU A 56 -5.49 -19.45 -3.25
C GLU A 56 -7.02 -19.24 -3.22
N VAL A 57 -7.50 -18.22 -2.52
CA VAL A 57 -8.93 -17.89 -2.47
C VAL A 57 -9.46 -17.51 -3.85
N ALA A 58 -8.73 -16.68 -4.60
CA ALA A 58 -9.13 -16.27 -5.94
C ALA A 58 -9.28 -17.47 -6.89
N VAL A 59 -8.29 -18.37 -6.91
CA VAL A 59 -8.34 -19.60 -7.71
C VAL A 59 -9.46 -20.51 -7.25
N ALA A 60 -9.55 -20.79 -5.95
CA ALA A 60 -10.55 -21.69 -5.38
C ALA A 60 -11.98 -21.23 -5.70
N ARG A 61 -12.27 -19.93 -5.56
CA ARG A 61 -13.59 -19.37 -5.89
C ARG A 61 -13.86 -19.44 -7.38
N ARG A 62 -12.87 -19.10 -8.23
CA ARG A 62 -13.01 -19.13 -9.69
C ARG A 62 -13.37 -20.52 -10.22
N VAL A 63 -12.83 -21.57 -9.63
CA VAL A 63 -13.10 -22.97 -10.05
C VAL A 63 -14.23 -23.63 -9.26
N GLY A 64 -14.86 -22.93 -8.31
CA GLY A 64 -15.90 -23.49 -7.45
C GLY A 64 -15.40 -24.60 -6.54
N HIS A 65 -14.17 -24.50 -6.02
CA HIS A 65 -13.56 -25.50 -5.16
C HIS A 65 -14.35 -25.67 -3.84
N PRO A 66 -14.58 -26.90 -3.36
CA PRO A 66 -15.38 -27.15 -2.15
C PRO A 66 -14.83 -26.46 -0.89
N ASP A 67 -13.51 -26.28 -0.81
CA ASP A 67 -12.86 -25.63 0.33
C ASP A 67 -12.77 -24.10 0.24
N ALA A 68 -13.38 -23.46 -0.77
CA ALA A 68 -13.25 -22.01 -0.98
C ALA A 68 -13.62 -21.18 0.26
N GLU A 69 -14.71 -21.53 0.95
CA GLU A 69 -15.15 -20.83 2.17
C GLU A 69 -14.17 -21.01 3.34
N LEU A 70 -13.55 -22.18 3.45
CA LEU A 70 -12.55 -22.47 4.47
C LEU A 70 -11.25 -21.69 4.21
N LEU A 71 -10.83 -21.58 2.95
CA LEU A 71 -9.69 -20.75 2.55
C LEU A 71 -9.98 -19.27 2.80
N THR A 72 -11.19 -18.80 2.49
CA THR A 72 -11.64 -17.43 2.81
C THR A 72 -11.53 -17.13 4.30
N GLY A 73 -12.00 -18.03 5.18
CA GLY A 73 -11.88 -17.84 6.64
C GLY A 73 -10.43 -17.72 7.11
N ARG A 74 -9.52 -18.52 6.54
CA ARG A 74 -8.07 -18.45 6.84
C ARG A 74 -7.44 -17.14 6.35
N LEU A 75 -7.80 -16.69 5.15
CA LEU A 75 -7.32 -15.42 4.61
C LEU A 75 -7.78 -14.24 5.48
N VAL A 76 -9.06 -14.17 5.82
CA VAL A 76 -9.62 -13.10 6.67
C VAL A 76 -8.92 -13.07 8.02
N LYS A 77 -8.72 -14.22 8.66
CA LYS A 77 -7.98 -14.29 9.93
C LYS A 77 -6.55 -13.77 9.77
N THR A 78 -5.84 -14.20 8.73
CA THR A 78 -4.47 -13.79 8.46
C THR A 78 -4.38 -12.28 8.22
N TRP A 79 -5.35 -11.72 7.51
CA TRP A 79 -5.47 -10.27 7.28
C TRP A 79 -5.72 -9.50 8.58
N ILE A 80 -6.63 -9.96 9.42
CA ILE A 80 -6.91 -9.33 10.72
C ILE A 80 -5.67 -9.36 11.61
N ASP A 81 -5.01 -10.51 11.71
CA ASP A 81 -3.79 -10.67 12.52
C ASP A 81 -2.71 -9.68 12.03
N PHE A 82 -2.49 -9.59 10.71
CA PHE A 82 -1.56 -8.64 10.10
C PHE A 82 -1.95 -7.17 10.34
N TYR A 83 -3.23 -6.81 10.15
CA TYR A 83 -3.70 -5.43 10.31
C TYR A 83 -3.61 -4.96 11.76
N LEU A 84 -3.85 -5.85 12.74
CA LEU A 84 -3.68 -5.51 14.15
C LEU A 84 -2.22 -5.23 14.50
N GLU A 85 -1.28 -5.93 13.86
CA GLU A 85 0.16 -5.78 14.11
C GLU A 85 0.77 -4.59 13.35
N HIS A 86 0.30 -4.34 12.12
CA HIS A 86 0.95 -3.43 11.18
C HIS A 86 0.01 -2.45 10.48
N GLY A 87 -1.31 -2.50 10.67
CA GLY A 87 -2.26 -1.75 9.85
C GLY A 87 -2.25 -0.23 10.06
N GLU A 88 -1.91 0.23 11.27
CA GLU A 88 -2.01 1.64 11.64
C GLU A 88 -0.76 2.48 11.32
N ALA A 89 0.41 1.85 11.24
CA ALA A 89 1.67 2.50 10.93
C ALA A 89 2.64 1.51 10.28
N PRO A 90 3.51 1.97 9.36
CA PRO A 90 4.51 1.12 8.76
C PRO A 90 5.51 0.62 9.82
N PRO A 91 6.09 -0.58 9.63
CA PRO A 91 7.17 -1.04 10.49
C PRO A 91 8.40 -0.11 10.36
N PRO A 92 9.31 -0.05 11.36
CA PRO A 92 10.42 0.91 11.37
C PRO A 92 11.34 0.88 10.16
N PHE A 93 11.55 -0.28 9.54
CA PHE A 93 12.36 -0.43 8.33
C PHE A 93 11.65 0.02 7.03
N HIS A 94 10.36 0.37 7.11
CA HIS A 94 9.60 1.06 6.07
C HIS A 94 9.19 2.48 6.51
N ALA A 95 10.00 3.13 7.37
CA ALA A 95 9.77 4.50 7.82
C ALA A 95 9.85 5.54 6.68
N ASP A 96 10.30 5.14 5.48
CA ASP A 96 10.22 5.94 4.26
C ASP A 96 8.77 6.17 3.78
N ILE A 97 7.82 5.33 4.24
CA ILE A 97 6.40 5.46 3.91
C ILE A 97 5.73 6.36 4.94
N ALA A 98 5.07 7.42 4.51
CA ALA A 98 4.26 8.24 5.40
C ALA A 98 3.09 7.44 6.01
N THR A 99 2.86 7.60 7.31
CA THR A 99 1.80 6.87 8.05
C THR A 99 0.41 7.03 7.42
N GLY A 100 0.09 8.21 6.89
CA GLY A 100 -1.19 8.46 6.21
C GLY A 100 -1.36 7.58 4.96
N THR A 101 -0.33 7.57 4.10
CA THR A 101 -0.26 6.71 2.90
C THR A 101 -0.36 5.24 3.26
N TRP A 102 0.40 4.81 4.26
CA TRP A 102 0.39 3.44 4.75
C TRP A 102 -1.02 2.99 5.15
N ARG A 103 -1.69 3.78 6.02
CA ARG A 103 -3.04 3.46 6.49
C ARG A 103 -4.05 3.38 5.35
N LEU A 104 -3.96 4.28 4.37
CA LEU A 104 -4.82 4.25 3.18
C LEU A 104 -4.59 2.98 2.37
N ALA A 105 -3.34 2.63 2.10
CA ALA A 105 -3.00 1.41 1.36
C ALA A 105 -3.45 0.14 2.09
N MET A 106 -3.24 0.04 3.41
CA MET A 106 -3.70 -1.10 4.21
C MET A 106 -5.24 -1.22 4.19
N ARG A 107 -5.97 -0.10 4.23
CA ARG A 107 -7.42 -0.11 4.06
C ARG A 107 -7.83 -0.61 2.67
N GLU A 108 -7.16 -0.18 1.61
CA GLU A 108 -7.43 -0.64 0.25
C GLU A 108 -7.12 -2.13 0.06
N VAL A 109 -6.07 -2.67 0.70
CA VAL A 109 -5.79 -4.11 0.74
C VAL A 109 -6.97 -4.85 1.38
N GLY A 110 -7.41 -4.42 2.57
CA GLY A 110 -8.55 -5.03 3.26
C GLY A 110 -9.86 -4.94 2.46
N LEU A 111 -10.12 -3.82 1.80
CA LEU A 111 -11.28 -3.65 0.91
C LEU A 111 -11.19 -4.58 -0.31
N SER A 112 -10.00 -4.76 -0.88
CA SER A 112 -9.78 -5.65 -2.02
C SER A 112 -9.95 -7.11 -1.63
N ILE A 113 -9.44 -7.52 -0.46
CA ILE A 113 -9.71 -8.85 0.12
C ILE A 113 -11.22 -9.07 0.30
N ARG A 114 -11.92 -8.06 0.84
CA ARG A 114 -13.37 -8.15 0.98
C ARG A 114 -14.09 -8.28 -0.36
N ARG A 115 -13.71 -7.51 -1.39
CA ARG A 115 -14.30 -7.60 -2.72
C ARG A 115 -14.10 -9.00 -3.32
N LEU A 116 -12.91 -9.56 -3.20
CA LEU A 116 -12.61 -10.93 -3.62
C LEU A 116 -13.57 -11.96 -2.98
N ILE A 117 -13.89 -11.75 -1.69
CA ILE A 117 -14.78 -12.64 -0.92
C ILE A 117 -16.25 -12.42 -1.29
N ASP A 118 -16.70 -11.17 -1.39
CA ASP A 118 -18.10 -10.81 -1.56
C ASP A 118 -18.56 -10.97 -3.03
N GLN A 119 -17.65 -10.89 -4.01
CA GLN A 119 -18.01 -10.94 -5.42
C GLN A 119 -18.22 -12.36 -5.95
N ALA A 120 -19.04 -12.45 -7.00
CA ALA A 120 -19.23 -13.67 -7.76
C ALA A 120 -17.90 -14.10 -8.42
N PRO A 121 -17.65 -15.41 -8.58
CA PRO A 121 -16.46 -15.93 -9.25
C PRO A 121 -16.19 -15.22 -10.59
N GLY A 122 -14.99 -14.65 -10.75
CA GLY A 122 -14.52 -14.06 -12.01
C GLY A 122 -14.55 -12.53 -12.14
N HIS A 123 -14.89 -11.77 -11.08
CA HIS A 123 -14.88 -10.29 -11.12
C HIS A 123 -13.66 -9.63 -10.44
N ASP A 124 -12.98 -10.33 -9.54
CA ASP A 124 -11.78 -9.86 -8.84
C ASP A 124 -10.85 -11.07 -8.66
N ASP A 125 -9.60 -10.92 -9.05
CA ASP A 125 -8.55 -11.94 -8.96
C ASP A 125 -7.63 -11.72 -7.76
N GLY A 126 -7.91 -10.69 -6.96
CA GLY A 126 -7.13 -10.34 -5.77
C GLY A 126 -5.85 -9.56 -6.07
N GLU A 127 -5.50 -9.29 -7.33
CA GLU A 127 -4.31 -8.50 -7.67
C GLU A 127 -4.24 -7.14 -6.93
N PRO A 128 -5.34 -6.38 -6.78
CA PRO A 128 -5.30 -5.12 -6.03
C PRO A 128 -4.91 -5.29 -4.56
N ALA A 129 -5.17 -6.46 -3.95
CA ALA A 129 -4.73 -6.77 -2.59
C ALA A 129 -3.28 -7.28 -2.56
N VAL A 130 -2.86 -8.03 -3.59
CA VAL A 130 -1.52 -8.65 -3.66
C VAL A 130 -0.44 -7.64 -3.99
N LEU A 131 -0.67 -6.76 -4.97
CA LEU A 131 0.36 -5.87 -5.51
C LEU A 131 1.05 -5.00 -4.45
N PRO A 132 0.34 -4.34 -3.50
CA PRO A 132 0.99 -3.55 -2.46
C PRO A 132 1.88 -4.41 -1.55
N LEU A 133 1.40 -5.62 -1.19
CA LEU A 133 2.12 -6.56 -0.32
C LEU A 133 3.35 -7.16 -1.03
N TYR A 134 3.24 -7.42 -2.32
CA TYR A 134 4.33 -7.87 -3.17
C TYR A 134 5.47 -6.84 -3.23
N LEU A 135 5.14 -5.56 -3.40
CA LEU A 135 6.15 -4.51 -3.46
C LEU A 135 6.84 -4.26 -2.11
N LEU A 136 6.17 -4.54 -0.99
CA LEU A 136 6.80 -4.48 0.33
C LEU A 136 7.89 -5.53 0.50
N VAL A 137 7.75 -6.70 -0.10
CA VAL A 137 8.76 -7.78 -0.03
C VAL A 137 9.81 -7.69 -1.14
N GLN A 138 9.70 -6.73 -2.07
CA GLN A 138 10.61 -6.54 -3.21
C GLN A 138 11.05 -5.08 -3.36
N PRO A 139 12.11 -4.65 -2.65
CA PRO A 139 12.53 -3.24 -2.66
C PRO A 139 12.99 -2.73 -4.04
N GLU A 140 13.66 -3.57 -4.84
CA GLU A 140 14.11 -3.20 -6.19
C GLU A 140 12.92 -3.00 -7.16
N ALA A 141 11.92 -3.89 -7.07
CA ALA A 141 10.68 -3.78 -7.80
C ALA A 141 9.93 -2.49 -7.43
N ARG A 142 9.86 -2.19 -6.13
CA ARG A 142 9.25 -0.96 -5.61
C ARG A 142 9.94 0.29 -6.13
N GLN A 143 11.28 0.34 -6.12
CA GLN A 143 12.03 1.46 -6.69
C GLN A 143 11.73 1.67 -8.19
N THR A 144 11.68 0.58 -8.96
CA THR A 144 11.34 0.64 -10.39
C THR A 144 9.95 1.20 -10.63
N VAL A 145 8.96 0.72 -9.86
CA VAL A 145 7.57 1.21 -9.92
C VAL A 145 7.47 2.68 -9.53
N HIS A 146 8.19 3.10 -8.48
CA HIS A 146 8.24 4.49 -8.06
C HIS A 146 8.79 5.40 -9.17
N ALA A 147 9.89 5.00 -9.82
CA ALA A 147 10.47 5.77 -10.91
C ALA A 147 9.48 6.00 -12.06
N TRP A 148 8.68 4.98 -12.41
CA TRP A 148 7.64 5.13 -13.43
C TRP A 148 6.49 6.03 -12.99
N LEU A 149 6.06 5.95 -11.73
CA LEU A 149 4.99 6.80 -11.20
C LEU A 149 5.42 8.25 -10.98
N ASP A 150 6.70 8.50 -10.72
CA ASP A 150 7.23 9.86 -10.63
C ASP A 150 7.41 10.47 -12.03
N ALA A 151 7.78 9.65 -13.03
CA ALA A 151 7.80 10.07 -14.43
C ALA A 151 6.39 10.32 -15.01
N TRP A 152 5.38 9.60 -14.52
CA TRP A 152 3.98 9.88 -14.82
C TRP A 152 3.55 11.15 -14.11
N THR A 153 3.53 12.29 -14.79
CA THR A 153 3.13 13.57 -14.18
C THR A 153 1.67 13.91 -14.49
N ALA A 154 0.94 14.36 -13.45
CA ALA A 154 -0.44 14.84 -13.59
C ALA A 154 -0.52 16.36 -13.84
N SER A 155 0.50 17.10 -13.43
CA SER A 155 0.57 18.55 -13.57
C SER A 155 1.45 18.92 -14.75
N PRO A 156 0.89 19.50 -15.81
CA PRO A 156 1.69 19.98 -16.92
C PRO A 156 2.46 21.26 -16.53
N PRO A 157 3.54 21.61 -17.26
CA PRO A 157 4.23 22.89 -17.13
C PRO A 157 3.26 24.07 -17.28
N ALA A 158 3.55 25.18 -16.62
CA ALA A 158 2.69 26.36 -16.58
C ALA A 158 2.36 26.90 -17.98
N GLU A 159 3.29 26.76 -18.93
CA GLU A 159 3.14 27.17 -20.33
C GLU A 159 2.03 26.40 -21.05
N LEU A 160 1.80 25.13 -20.68
CA LEU A 160 0.70 24.31 -21.21
C LEU A 160 -0.64 24.58 -20.51
N ILE A 161 -0.66 25.45 -19.50
CA ILE A 161 -1.88 25.89 -18.82
C ILE A 161 -2.30 27.25 -19.38
N THR A 162 -1.37 28.17 -19.56
CA THR A 162 -1.64 29.55 -20.00
C THR A 162 -1.73 29.70 -21.51
N GLY A 163 -1.10 28.83 -22.29
CA GLY A 163 -1.16 28.84 -23.75
C GLY A 163 -0.98 27.44 -24.36
N PRO A 164 -1.91 26.49 -24.09
CA PRO A 164 -1.80 25.15 -24.63
C PRO A 164 -1.87 25.18 -26.16
N THR A 165 -0.94 24.52 -26.83
CA THR A 165 -1.07 24.17 -28.26
C THR A 165 -1.27 22.67 -28.39
N VAL A 166 -1.97 22.22 -29.42
CA VAL A 166 -2.17 20.79 -29.66
C VAL A 166 -0.84 20.04 -29.77
N ALA A 167 0.17 20.65 -30.41
CA ALA A 167 1.50 20.06 -30.55
C ALA A 167 2.19 19.89 -29.18
N SER A 168 2.26 20.95 -28.37
CA SER A 168 2.93 20.90 -27.08
C SER A 168 2.21 20.00 -26.08
N CYS A 169 0.87 20.04 -26.05
CA CYS A 169 0.06 19.14 -25.22
C CYS A 169 0.22 17.68 -25.65
N THR A 170 0.26 17.38 -26.96
CA THR A 170 0.49 16.02 -27.46
C THR A 170 1.88 15.52 -27.08
N ALA A 171 2.91 16.35 -27.23
CA ALA A 171 4.28 16.01 -26.85
C ALA A 171 4.39 15.71 -25.34
N TRP A 172 3.73 16.52 -24.50
CA TRP A 172 3.67 16.29 -23.06
C TRP A 172 2.92 15.01 -22.71
N LEU A 173 1.74 14.76 -23.29
CA LEU A 173 0.99 13.52 -23.06
C LEU A 173 1.85 12.29 -23.37
N GLU A 174 2.58 12.33 -24.48
CA GLU A 174 3.44 11.21 -24.88
C GLU A 174 4.59 10.97 -23.89
N ALA A 175 5.31 12.04 -23.52
CA ALA A 175 6.50 11.94 -22.69
C ALA A 175 6.19 11.71 -21.21
N SER A 176 5.13 12.33 -20.70
CA SER A 176 4.84 12.45 -19.27
C SER A 176 3.65 11.60 -18.80
N VAL A 177 2.90 10.98 -19.71
CA VAL A 177 1.77 10.10 -19.35
C VAL A 177 1.87 8.77 -20.07
N ILE A 178 1.85 8.76 -21.39
CA ILE A 178 1.77 7.52 -22.19
C ILE A 178 2.99 6.64 -21.96
N ARG A 179 4.21 7.18 -22.14
CA ARG A 179 5.44 6.40 -21.98
C ARG A 179 5.62 5.87 -20.54
N PRO A 180 5.47 6.68 -19.48
CA PRO A 180 5.56 6.18 -18.11
C PRO A 180 4.53 5.09 -17.77
N VAL A 181 3.27 5.28 -18.18
CA VAL A 181 2.21 4.28 -17.96
C VAL A 181 2.48 2.99 -18.71
N LEU A 182 3.01 3.06 -19.94
CA LEU A 182 3.46 1.87 -20.67
C LEU A 182 4.65 1.16 -19.99
N GLY A 183 5.57 1.93 -19.40
CA GLY A 183 6.68 1.39 -18.60
C GLY A 183 6.19 0.64 -17.37
N LEU A 184 5.30 1.25 -16.59
CA LEU A 184 4.66 0.61 -15.44
C LEU A 184 3.87 -0.64 -15.84
N ARG A 185 3.10 -0.56 -16.92
CA ARG A 185 2.40 -1.72 -17.49
C ARG A 185 3.38 -2.84 -17.85
N GLY A 186 4.47 -2.51 -18.54
CA GLY A 186 5.48 -3.49 -18.95
C GLY A 186 6.07 -4.24 -17.76
N PHE A 187 6.29 -3.53 -16.65
CA PHE A 187 6.71 -4.12 -15.39
C PHE A 187 5.65 -5.06 -14.80
N LEU A 188 4.38 -4.65 -14.79
CA LEU A 188 3.29 -5.42 -14.17
C LEU A 188 2.82 -6.62 -15.01
N ALA A 189 3.04 -6.64 -16.33
CA ALA A 189 2.36 -7.56 -17.24
C ALA A 189 2.57 -9.06 -16.96
N ALA A 190 3.68 -9.45 -16.33
CA ALA A 190 3.97 -10.85 -16.05
C ALA A 190 3.26 -11.37 -14.79
N GLU A 191 3.30 -10.60 -13.71
CA GLU A 191 2.83 -11.01 -12.37
C GLU A 191 1.45 -10.45 -12.03
N PHE A 192 1.04 -9.36 -12.69
CA PHE A 192 -0.19 -8.61 -12.45
C PHE A 192 -0.88 -8.23 -13.77
N PRO A 193 -1.27 -9.21 -14.60
CA PRO A 193 -1.87 -8.97 -15.92
C PRO A 193 -3.13 -8.10 -15.88
N ASN A 194 -4.00 -8.21 -14.87
CA ASN A 194 -5.24 -7.42 -14.82
C ASN A 194 -4.96 -5.96 -14.43
N SER A 195 -3.98 -5.74 -13.55
CA SER A 195 -3.44 -4.43 -13.22
C SER A 195 -2.80 -3.77 -14.44
N ALA A 196 -2.07 -4.56 -15.25
CA ALA A 196 -1.50 -4.10 -16.52
C ALA A 196 -2.59 -3.78 -17.57
N GLU A 197 -3.68 -4.56 -17.61
CA GLU A 197 -4.84 -4.29 -18.48
C GLU A 197 -5.56 -3.01 -18.08
N ARG A 198 -5.78 -2.76 -16.78
CA ARG A 198 -6.34 -1.49 -16.30
C ARG A 198 -5.53 -0.27 -16.75
N LEU A 199 -4.20 -0.36 -16.79
CA LEU A 199 -3.35 0.71 -17.32
C LEU A 199 -3.56 0.90 -18.83
N LEU A 200 -3.79 -0.16 -19.60
CA LEU A 200 -4.15 -0.05 -21.01
C LEU A 200 -5.50 0.62 -21.21
N ASP A 201 -6.50 0.24 -20.43
CA ASP A 201 -7.83 0.85 -20.49
C ASP A 201 -7.76 2.35 -20.21
N HIS A 202 -6.95 2.76 -19.23
CA HIS A 202 -6.70 4.17 -18.95
C HIS A 202 -6.04 4.90 -20.13
N LEU A 203 -5.02 4.30 -20.74
CA LEU A 203 -4.37 4.88 -21.94
C LEU A 203 -5.33 4.98 -23.11
N GLU A 204 -6.19 3.99 -23.31
CA GLU A 204 -7.19 4.04 -24.36
C GLU A 204 -8.24 5.13 -24.09
N ALA A 205 -8.68 5.30 -22.84
CA ALA A 205 -9.56 6.40 -22.46
C ALA A 205 -8.93 7.78 -22.76
N ILE A 206 -7.64 7.96 -22.47
CA ILE A 206 -6.88 9.16 -22.84
C ILE A 206 -6.87 9.35 -24.36
N ARG A 207 -6.52 8.30 -25.12
CA ARG A 207 -6.44 8.36 -26.59
C ARG A 207 -7.78 8.69 -27.22
N GLN A 208 -8.86 8.05 -26.77
CA GLN A 208 -10.21 8.30 -27.27
C GLN A 208 -10.64 9.73 -27.02
N ARG A 209 -10.34 10.27 -25.83
CA ARG A 209 -10.68 11.64 -25.47
C ARG A 209 -9.84 12.69 -26.22
N TRP A 210 -8.57 12.37 -26.52
CA TRP A 210 -7.67 13.26 -27.27
C TRP A 210 -7.84 13.18 -28.80
N ARG A 211 -8.37 12.07 -29.32
CA ARG A 211 -8.52 11.81 -30.76
C ARG A 211 -9.25 12.94 -31.52
N PRO A 212 -10.39 13.48 -31.04
CA PRO A 212 -11.09 14.58 -31.72
C PRO A 212 -10.21 15.83 -31.87
N VAL A 213 -9.43 16.18 -30.83
CA VAL A 213 -8.52 17.34 -30.85
C VAL A 213 -7.46 17.17 -31.94
N ARG A 214 -6.92 15.96 -32.12
CA ARG A 214 -5.88 15.71 -33.14
C ARG A 214 -6.41 15.66 -34.57
N GLN A 215 -7.67 15.27 -34.76
CA GLN A 215 -8.26 15.04 -36.09
C GLN A 215 -9.01 16.26 -36.64
N ALA A 216 -9.38 17.21 -35.78
CA ALA A 216 -10.07 18.42 -36.19
C ALA A 216 -9.18 19.36 -37.03
N ALA A 217 -9.82 20.23 -37.80
CA ALA A 217 -9.12 21.27 -38.56
C ALA A 217 -8.52 22.32 -37.60
N PRO A 218 -7.41 23.01 -37.95
CA PRO A 218 -6.74 23.98 -37.07
C PRO A 218 -7.64 24.98 -36.32
N PRO A 219 -8.66 25.62 -36.93
CA PRO A 219 -9.54 26.54 -36.19
C PRO A 219 -10.44 25.84 -35.16
N GLU A 220 -10.78 24.57 -35.38
CA GLU A 220 -11.60 23.76 -34.46
C GLU A 220 -10.75 23.13 -33.34
N GLN A 221 -9.47 22.89 -33.62
CA GLN A 221 -8.53 22.33 -32.66
C GLN A 221 -8.42 23.17 -31.39
N GLU A 222 -8.37 24.50 -31.52
CA GLU A 222 -8.24 25.40 -30.38
C GLU A 222 -9.46 25.34 -29.46
N ALA A 223 -10.67 25.35 -30.03
CA ALA A 223 -11.91 25.22 -29.26
C ALA A 223 -12.04 23.86 -28.57
N LEU A 224 -11.70 22.77 -29.27
CA LEU A 224 -11.69 21.42 -28.70
C LEU A 224 -10.60 21.26 -27.64
N LEU A 225 -9.45 21.90 -27.81
CA LEU A 225 -8.35 21.88 -26.85
C LEU A 225 -8.76 22.52 -25.52
N GLN A 226 -9.36 23.70 -25.55
CA GLN A 226 -9.81 24.42 -24.36
C GLN A 226 -10.81 23.61 -23.52
N THR A 227 -11.68 22.85 -24.17
CA THR A 227 -12.70 22.03 -23.50
C THR A 227 -12.16 20.67 -23.06
N THR A 228 -11.34 20.02 -23.89
CA THR A 228 -10.85 18.67 -23.64
C THR A 228 -9.73 18.65 -22.61
N TRP A 229 -8.81 19.61 -22.66
CA TRP A 229 -7.57 19.60 -21.88
C TRP A 229 -7.78 19.55 -20.36
N PRO A 230 -8.60 20.42 -19.74
CA PRO A 230 -8.82 20.35 -18.29
C PRO A 230 -9.44 19.02 -17.84
N SER A 231 -10.38 18.50 -18.64
CA SER A 231 -11.05 17.23 -18.35
C SER A 231 -10.10 16.03 -18.48
N LEU A 232 -9.14 16.10 -19.40
CA LEU A 232 -8.12 15.08 -19.59
C LEU A 232 -7.11 15.10 -18.43
N LEU A 233 -6.68 16.29 -17.99
CA LEU A 233 -5.81 16.43 -16.81
C LEU A 233 -6.47 15.89 -15.54
N ALA A 234 -7.76 16.14 -15.35
CA ALA A 234 -8.50 15.57 -14.21
C ALA A 234 -8.55 14.03 -14.25
N LEU A 235 -8.77 13.44 -15.43
CA LEU A 235 -8.73 11.98 -15.63
C LEU A 235 -7.34 11.41 -15.29
N ILE A 236 -6.28 12.03 -15.80
CA ILE A 236 -4.88 11.62 -15.57
C ILE A 236 -4.53 11.72 -14.08
N GLY A 237 -4.87 12.85 -13.43
CA GLY A 237 -4.59 13.07 -12.02
C GLY A 237 -5.29 12.08 -11.10
N THR A 238 -6.58 11.83 -11.36
CA THR A 238 -7.38 10.88 -10.56
C THR A 238 -6.78 9.47 -10.61
N GLU A 239 -6.46 8.99 -11.82
CA GLU A 239 -5.91 7.64 -11.96
C GLU A 239 -4.50 7.56 -11.36
N ARG A 240 -3.64 8.55 -11.58
CA ARG A 240 -2.30 8.59 -10.98
C ARG A 240 -2.36 8.55 -9.46
N THR A 241 -3.22 9.35 -8.82
CA THR A 241 -3.38 9.34 -7.36
C THR A 241 -3.87 7.99 -6.84
N ALA A 242 -4.78 7.34 -7.58
CA ALA A 242 -5.22 5.99 -7.24
C ALA A 242 -4.07 4.98 -7.29
N TRP A 243 -3.20 5.04 -8.32
CA TRP A 243 -2.02 4.19 -8.40
C TRP A 243 -0.99 4.49 -7.33
N ARG A 244 -0.70 5.76 -7.02
CA ARG A 244 0.23 6.11 -5.94
C ARG A 244 -0.24 5.57 -4.60
N THR A 245 -1.53 5.69 -4.30
CA THR A 245 -2.13 5.11 -3.09
C THR A 245 -2.00 3.59 -3.07
N ARG A 246 -2.34 2.90 -4.17
CA ARG A 246 -2.19 1.43 -4.28
C ARG A 246 -0.74 0.98 -4.10
N LEU A 247 0.22 1.78 -4.58
CA LEU A 247 1.63 1.42 -4.61
C LEU A 247 2.44 2.01 -3.45
N LEU A 248 1.76 2.39 -2.35
CA LEU A 248 2.38 2.86 -1.11
C LEU A 248 3.27 4.11 -1.29
N LEU A 249 2.83 5.00 -2.18
CA LEU A 249 3.45 6.29 -2.45
C LEU A 249 2.55 7.43 -1.98
N GLU A 250 3.17 8.50 -1.49
CA GLU A 250 2.41 9.72 -1.16
C GLU A 250 1.61 10.19 -2.39
N PRO A 251 0.31 10.49 -2.24
CA PRO A 251 -0.59 10.81 -3.35
C PRO A 251 -0.18 12.03 -4.18
#